data_AF-A0A922YWX6-F1
#
_entry.id   AF-A0A922YWX6-F1
#
_cell.length_a   1.000
_cell.length_b   1.000
_cell.length_c   1.000
_cell.angle_alpha   90.00
_cell.angle_beta   90.00
_cell.angle_gamma   90.00
#
_symmetry.space_group_name_H-M   'P 1'
#
loop_
_entity.id
_entity.type
_entity.pdbx_description
1 polymer ?
#
loop_
_entity_poly.entity_id
_entity_poly.type
_entity_poly.pdbx_seq_one_letter_code
_entity_poly.pdbx_strand_id
1 'polypeptide(L)' 'MSSLRFPLPDLNTLPEDIKAKVMEVQEKAGFVPNVFLALARRPAEWRAFFAYHDALMLKEDSGLSKGDREMIVTTT' A
#
# COMPACT_ATOMS: atom_id res chain seq x y z
N MET A 1 -21.60 11.49 -3.62
CA MET A 1 -20.13 11.32 -3.74
C MET A 1 -19.57 11.29 -2.33
N SER A 2 -18.95 10.19 -1.90
CA SER A 2 -18.39 10.08 -0.55
C SER A 2 -17.25 11.09 -0.39
N SER A 3 -17.38 12.04 0.53
CA SER A 3 -16.30 12.97 0.86
C SER A 3 -15.22 12.21 1.63
N LEU A 4 -13.97 12.28 1.17
CA LEU A 4 -12.83 11.73 1.92
C LEU A 4 -12.75 12.40 3.29
N ARG A 5 -12.71 11.59 4.36
CA ARG A 5 -12.63 12.08 5.76
C ARG A 5 -11.33 12.83 6.05
N PHE A 6 -10.26 12.48 5.34
CA PHE A 6 -8.97 13.16 5.40
C PHE A 6 -8.52 13.54 3.99
N PRO A 7 -7.92 14.72 3.80
CA PRO A 7 -7.40 15.12 2.50
C PRO A 7 -6.25 14.20 2.08
N LEU A 8 -6.14 13.96 0.78
CA LEU A 8 -4.99 13.28 0.20
C LEU A 8 -3.78 14.24 0.22
N PRO A 9 -2.56 13.73 0.45
CA PRO A 9 -1.37 14.54 0.36
C PRO A 9 -1.09 14.97 -1.09
N ASP A 10 -0.45 16.12 -1.27
CA ASP A 10 0.13 16.48 -2.56
C ASP A 10 1.33 15.56 -2.85
N LEU A 11 1.30 14.88 -4.00
CA LEU A 11 2.36 13.97 -4.44
C LEU A 11 3.74 14.64 -4.51
N ASN A 12 3.79 15.96 -4.76
CA ASN A 12 5.05 16.70 -4.82
C ASN A 12 5.67 16.97 -3.44
N THR A 13 4.89 16.81 -2.38
CA THR A 13 5.33 17.00 -0.99
C THR A 13 5.71 15.69 -0.30
N LEU A 14 5.50 14.55 -0.97
CA LEU A 14 5.83 13.24 -0.41
C LEU A 14 7.34 13.00 -0.43
N PRO A 15 7.87 12.33 0.60
CA PRO A 15 9.24 11.81 0.57
C PRO A 15 9.51 10.94 -0.67
N GLU A 16 10.72 11.07 -1.24
CA GLU A 16 11.14 10.40 -2.47
C GLU A 16 10.90 8.89 -2.48
N ASP A 17 11.14 8.20 -1.36
CA ASP A 17 10.96 6.75 -1.24
C ASP A 17 9.48 6.34 -1.42
N ILE A 18 8.56 7.11 -0.82
CA ILE A 18 7.12 6.88 -0.96
C ILE A 18 6.68 7.20 -2.38
N LYS A 19 7.15 8.32 -2.94
CA LYS A 19 6.84 8.71 -4.32
C LYS A 19 7.30 7.65 -5.32
N ALA A 20 8.53 7.15 -5.17
CA ALA A 20 9.07 6.08 -6.01
C ALA A 20 8.20 4.82 -5.95
N LYS A 21 7.76 4.40 -4.75
CA LYS A 21 6.89 3.23 -4.62
C LYS A 21 5.52 3.42 -5.27
N VAL A 22 4.93 4.62 -5.12
CA VAL A 22 3.66 4.96 -5.76
C VAL A 22 3.78 4.88 -7.29
N MET A 23 4.85 5.42 -7.87
CA MET A 23 5.10 5.36 -9.31
C MET A 23 5.32 3.93 -9.80
N GLU A 24 6.11 3.13 -9.07
CA GLU A 24 6.34 1.71 -9.40
C GLU A 24 5.01 0.92 -9.46
N VAL A 25 4.11 1.15 -8.51
CA VAL A 25 2.80 0.52 -8.49
C VAL A 25 1.92 1.02 -9.62
N GLN A 26 1.95 2.32 -9.92
CA GLN A 26 1.22 2.89 -11.04
C GLN A 26 1.64 2.27 -12.37
N GLU A 27 2.94 2.11 -12.60
CA GLU A 27 3.49 1.49 -13.82
C GLU A 27 3.05 0.02 -13.94
N LYS A 28 3.05 -0.73 -12.84
CA LYS A 28 2.68 -2.15 -12.83
C LYS A 28 1.18 -2.40 -12.95
N ALA A 29 0.36 -1.60 -12.26
CA ALA A 29 -1.08 -1.81 -12.15
C ALA A 29 -1.90 -0.95 -13.12
N GLY A 30 -1.32 0.08 -13.73
CA GLY A 30 -2.01 1.07 -14.55
C GLY A 30 -2.79 2.13 -13.75
N PHE A 31 -2.77 2.05 -12.41
CA PHE A 31 -3.36 3.03 -11.49
C PHE A 31 -2.72 2.93 -10.10
N VAL A 32 -2.97 3.91 -9.24
CA VAL A 32 -2.53 3.89 -7.83
C VAL A 32 -3.68 3.43 -6.94
N PRO A 33 -3.57 2.30 -6.22
CA PRO A 33 -4.58 1.91 -5.24
C PRO A 33 -4.72 2.94 -4.13
N ASN A 34 -5.96 3.28 -3.76
CA ASN A 34 -6.26 4.38 -2.82
C ASN A 34 -5.53 4.28 -1.48
N VAL A 35 -5.23 3.07 -0.98
CA VAL A 35 -4.51 2.85 0.28
C VAL A 35 -3.12 3.49 0.30
N PHE A 36 -2.44 3.53 -0.86
CA PHE A 36 -1.12 4.17 -0.97
C PHE A 36 -1.20 5.67 -0.69
N LEU A 37 -2.19 6.36 -1.28
CA LEU A 37 -2.36 7.81 -1.12
C LEU A 37 -3.01 8.18 0.21
N ALA A 38 -3.98 7.38 0.67
CA ALA A 38 -4.70 7.63 1.91
C ALA A 38 -3.80 7.56 3.17
N LEU A 39 -2.78 6.68 3.15
CA LEU A 39 -1.80 6.56 4.24
C LEU A 39 -0.59 7.50 4.07
N ALA A 40 -0.29 7.96 2.86
CA ALA A 40 0.91 8.75 2.58
C ALA A 40 0.98 10.09 3.34
N ARG A 41 -0.16 10.61 3.83
CA ARG A 41 -0.22 11.77 4.74
C ARG A 41 0.53 11.57 6.07
N ARG A 42 0.86 10.33 6.42
CA ARG A 42 1.66 9.97 7.60
C ARG A 42 2.78 9.02 7.18
N PRO A 43 3.92 9.54 6.70
CA PRO A 43 4.99 8.74 6.12
C PRO A 43 5.53 7.61 7.01
N ALA A 44 5.62 7.82 8.32
CA ALA A 44 6.05 6.79 9.26
C ALA A 44 5.05 5.61 9.35
N GLU A 45 3.75 5.92 9.43
CA GLU A 45 2.69 4.90 9.43
C GLU A 45 2.64 4.17 8.09
N TRP A 46 2.78 4.89 6.98
CA TRP A 46 2.84 4.30 5.64
C TRP A 46 3.98 3.28 5.52
N ARG A 47 5.20 3.64 5.96
CA ARG A 47 6.37 2.74 5.91
C ARG A 47 6.16 1.51 6.77
N ALA A 48 5.65 1.69 7.99
CA ALA A 48 5.36 0.58 8.89
C ALA A 48 4.30 -0.37 8.30
N PHE A 49 3.24 0.18 7.71
CA PHE A 49 2.17 -0.60 7.10
C PHE A 49 2.68 -1.47 5.95
N PHE A 50 3.38 -0.87 4.98
CA PHE A 50 3.86 -1.62 3.81
C PHE A 50 5.00 -2.58 4.15
N ALA A 51 5.87 -2.23 5.10
CA ALA A 51 6.87 -3.18 5.59
C ALA A 51 6.22 -4.42 6.23
N TYR A 52 5.15 -4.23 7.01
CA TYR A 52 4.42 -5.34 7.62
C TYR A 52 3.62 -6.14 6.59
N HIS A 53 2.96 -5.47 5.64
CA HIS A 53 2.30 -6.11 4.50
C HIS A 53 3.27 -7.03 3.75
N ASP A 54 4.45 -6.53 3.37
CA ASP A 54 5.42 -7.29 2.59
C ASP A 54 5.98 -8.48 3.40
N ALA A 55 6.24 -8.27 4.70
CA ALA A 55 6.68 -9.33 5.60
C ALA A 55 5.66 -10.48 5.73
N LEU A 56 4.37 -10.22 5.51
CA LEU A 56 3.31 -11.23 5.55
C LEU A 56 2.96 -11.79 4.16
N MET A 57 2.80 -10.93 3.16
CA MET A 57 2.25 -11.27 1.86
C MET A 57 3.31 -11.76 0.87
N LEU A 58 4.56 -11.34 1.02
CA LEU A 58 5.67 -11.67 0.10
C LEU A 58 6.68 -12.65 0.70
N LYS A 59 6.46 -13.10 1.94
CA LYS A 59 7.30 -14.11 2.61
C LYS A 59 7.41 -15.38 1.76
N GLU A 60 8.63 -15.74 1.36
CA GLU A 60 8.93 -16.88 0.48
C GLU A 60 8.84 -18.24 1.19
N ASP A 61 9.25 -18.31 2.46
CA ASP A 61 9.29 -19.52 3.30
C ASP A 61 8.00 -19.78 4.10
N SER A 62 6.87 -19.23 3.64
CA SER A 62 5.58 -19.43 4.31
C SER A 62 4.89 -20.69 3.80
N GLY A 63 4.25 -21.43 4.71
CA GLY A 63 3.41 -22.59 4.38
C GLY A 63 2.09 -22.23 3.70
N LEU A 64 1.80 -20.94 3.50
CA LEU A 64 0.63 -20.45 2.77
C LEU A 64 1.03 -19.96 1.39
N SER A 65 0.32 -20.43 0.36
CA SER A 65 0.46 -19.89 -0.99
C SER A 65 0.00 -18.43 -1.06
N LYS A 66 0.32 -17.74 -2.15
CA LYS A 66 -0.21 -16.39 -2.39
C LYS A 66 -1.74 -16.39 -2.37
N GLY A 67 -2.37 -17.38 -3.00
CA GLY A 67 -3.84 -17.50 -3.04
C GLY A 67 -4.45 -17.70 -1.66
N ASP A 68 -3.82 -18.49 -0.79
CA ASP A 68 -4.33 -18.74 0.57
C ASP A 68 -4.32 -17.45 1.41
N ARG A 69 -3.27 -16.63 1.27
CA ARG A 69 -3.19 -15.34 1.97
C ARG A 69 -4.27 -14.37 1.49
N GLU A 70 -4.51 -14.30 0.18
CA GLU A 70 -5.61 -13.48 -0.37
C GLU A 70 -6.99 -13.99 0.06
N MET A 71 -7.18 -15.31 0.20
CA MET A 71 -8.43 -15.88 0.72
C MET A 71 -8.68 -15.44 2.16
N ILE A 72 -7.64 -15.47 3.02
CA ILE A 72 -7.75 -15.00 4.40
C ILE A 72 -8.15 -13.52 4.42
N VAL A 73 -7.47 -12.67 3.64
CA VAL A 73 -7.78 -11.22 3.53
C VAL A 73 -9.20 -10.98 3.02
N THR A 74 -9.71 -11.83 2.13
CA THR A 74 -11.06 -11.69 1.55
C THR A 74 -12.16 -12.01 2.55
N THR A 75 -11.93 -12.97 3.46
CA THR A 75 -12.96 -13.47 4.37
C THR A 75 -13.06 -12.70 5.69
N THR A 76 -12.03 -11.92 6.03
CA THR A 76 -11.95 -11.12 7.26
C THR A 76 -12.17 -9.63 6.99
#